data_AF-A0A286TC37-F1
#
_entry.id   AF-A0A286TC37-F1
#
_cell.length_a   1.000
_cell.length_b   1.000
_cell.length_c   1.000
_cell.angle_alpha   90.00
_cell.angle_beta   90.00
_cell.angle_gamma   90.00
#
_symmetry.space_group_name_H-M   'P 1'
#
loop_
_entity.id
_entity.type
_entity.pdbx_description
1 polymer ?
#
loop_
_entity_poly.entity_id
_entity_poly.type
_entity_poly.pdbx_seq_one_letter_code
_entity_poly.pdbx_strand_id
1 'polypeptide(L)'
;MDASELERLDARLRDEVNVPAGDDARIRASLETAALYVERAIGGYSVPGAVRDDCIISCAADLYNGRDARLGVMDAGDPTLTQPFRVSSDPLRGVWAKLNAAGVPTGGLVVA
;
A
#
# COMPACT_ATOMS: atom_id res chain seq x y z
N MET A 1 -0.13 2.50 16.17
CA MET A 1 1.23 2.14 15.73
C MET A 1 2.21 2.74 16.73
N ASP A 2 3.05 1.92 17.34
CA ASP A 2 4.09 2.38 18.24
C ASP A 2 5.38 2.77 17.48
N ALA A 3 6.35 3.38 18.16
CA ALA A 3 7.57 3.89 17.52
C ALA A 3 8.44 2.76 16.93
N SER A 4 8.53 1.62 17.63
CA SER A 4 9.29 0.45 17.19
C SER A 4 8.68 -0.24 15.97
N GLU A 5 7.35 -0.30 15.91
CA GLU A 5 6.58 -0.83 14.79
C GLU A 5 6.78 0.04 13.56
N LEU A 6 6.73 1.37 13.73
CA LEU A 6 6.96 2.32 12.65
C LEU A 6 8.39 2.18 12.08
N GLU A 7 9.41 2.08 12.93
CA GLU A 7 10.81 1.93 12.47
C GLU A 7 11.01 0.63 11.66
N ARG A 8 10.43 -0.48 12.12
CA ARG A 8 10.47 -1.76 11.41
C ARG A 8 9.73 -1.70 10.08
N LEU A 9 8.58 -1.04 10.01
CA LEU A 9 7.81 -0.89 8.78
C LEU A 9 8.46 0.09 7.80
N ASP A 10 9.12 1.14 8.29
CA ASP A 10 9.92 2.09 7.50
C ASP A 10 11.06 1.38 6.76
N ALA A 11 11.86 0.59 7.48
CA ALA A 11 12.94 -0.21 6.89
C ALA A 11 12.43 -1.18 5.82
N ARG A 12 11.30 -1.87 6.07
CA ARG A 12 10.68 -2.78 5.11
C ARG A 12 10.14 -2.06 3.88
N LEU A 13 9.49 -0.90 4.06
CA LEU A 13 8.95 -0.15 2.94
C LEU A 13 10.06 0.38 2.04
N ARG A 14 11.17 0.85 2.61
CA ARG A 14 12.34 1.31 1.86
C ARG A 14 12.96 0.22 0.99
N ASP A 15 13.03 -0.99 1.52
CA ASP A 15 13.48 -2.17 0.77
C ASP A 15 12.52 -2.45 -0.39
N GLU A 16 11.20 -2.44 -0.13
CA GLU A 16 10.15 -2.68 -1.13
C GLU A 16 10.15 -1.64 -2.27
N VAL A 17 10.32 -0.34 -1.96
CA VAL A 17 10.33 0.72 -2.98
C VAL A 17 11.72 1.03 -3.53
N ASN A 18 12.75 0.30 -3.09
CA ASN A 18 14.15 0.51 -3.46
C ASN A 18 14.66 1.95 -3.22
N VAL A 19 14.31 2.54 -2.07
CA VAL A 19 14.72 3.89 -1.64
C VAL A 19 15.51 3.81 -0.33
N PRO A 20 16.85 3.63 -0.39
CA PRO A 20 17.65 3.36 0.80
C PRO A 20 17.81 4.57 1.74
N ALA A 21 17.66 5.81 1.25
CA ALA A 21 17.77 7.03 2.05
C ALA A 21 16.98 8.19 1.42
N GLY A 22 16.58 9.15 2.26
CA GLY A 22 15.78 10.30 1.84
C GLY A 22 14.28 10.01 1.79
N ASP A 23 13.49 11.03 1.42
CA ASP A 23 12.02 10.98 1.34
C ASP A 23 11.31 10.52 2.63
N ASP A 24 11.96 10.70 3.80
CA ASP A 24 11.49 10.23 5.11
C ASP A 24 10.07 10.71 5.45
N ALA A 25 9.75 11.96 5.09
CA ALA A 25 8.42 12.53 5.30
C ALA A 25 7.36 11.83 4.44
N ARG A 26 7.72 11.42 3.22
CA ARG A 26 6.84 10.72 2.28
C ARG A 26 6.63 9.27 2.69
N ILE A 27 7.70 8.56 3.03
CA ILE A 27 7.65 7.18 3.54
C ILE A 27 6.76 7.11 4.78
N ARG A 28 6.98 8.01 5.75
CA ARG A 28 6.18 8.07 6.98
C ARG A 28 4.70 8.39 6.70
N ALA A 29 4.41 9.38 5.86
CA ALA A 29 3.04 9.73 5.51
C ALA A 29 2.29 8.57 4.79
N SER A 30 2.99 7.83 3.91
CA SER A 30 2.45 6.64 3.26
C SER A 30 2.14 5.54 4.26
N LEU A 31 3.02 5.26 5.22
CA LEU A 31 2.82 4.25 6.26
C LEU A 31 1.65 4.59 7.18
N GLU A 32 1.56 5.83 7.64
CA GLU A 32 0.46 6.30 8.50
C GLU A 32 -0.89 6.18 7.78
N THR A 33 -0.95 6.59 6.51
CA THR A 33 -2.16 6.50 5.69
C THR A 33 -2.54 5.04 5.41
N ALA A 34 -1.57 4.21 5.04
CA ALA A 34 -1.77 2.79 4.78
C ALA A 34 -2.29 2.05 6.02
N ALA A 35 -1.71 2.34 7.19
CA ALA A 35 -2.18 1.77 8.45
C ALA A 35 -3.66 2.11 8.68
N LEU A 36 -4.08 3.36 8.50
CA LEU A 36 -5.49 3.73 8.66
C LEU A 36 -6.42 2.98 7.71
N TYR A 37 -6.03 2.82 6.44
CA TYR A 37 -6.84 2.07 5.47
C TYR A 37 -6.92 0.58 5.79
N VAL A 38 -5.79 -0.04 6.12
CA VAL A 38 -5.73 -1.48 6.45
C VAL A 38 -6.48 -1.78 7.73
N GLU A 39 -6.35 -0.96 8.78
CA GLU A 39 -7.10 -1.15 10.02
C GLU A 39 -8.61 -1.02 9.80
N ARG A 40 -9.03 -0.05 8.97
CA ARG A 40 -10.44 0.10 8.61
C ARG A 40 -10.95 -1.07 7.77
N ALA A 41 -10.11 -1.65 6.92
CA ALA A 41 -10.42 -2.82 6.11
C ALA A 41 -10.49 -4.12 6.93
N ILE A 42 -9.59 -4.29 7.91
CA ILE A 42 -9.61 -5.40 8.88
C ILE A 42 -10.85 -5.28 9.77
N GLY A 43 -11.23 -4.06 10.17
CA GLY A 43 -12.40 -3.83 11.00
C GLY A 43 -12.32 -4.58 12.34
N GLY A 44 -13.31 -5.43 12.61
CA GLY A 44 -13.35 -6.24 13.83
C GLY A 44 -12.78 -7.66 13.68
N TYR A 45 -12.22 -8.01 12.52
CA TYR A 45 -11.70 -9.36 12.27
C TYR A 45 -10.32 -9.55 12.92
N SER A 46 -10.08 -10.74 13.45
CA SER A 46 -8.77 -11.11 13.99
C SER A 46 -7.86 -11.56 12.86
N VAL A 47 -6.84 -10.77 12.56
CA VAL A 47 -5.84 -11.06 11.53
C VAL A 47 -4.46 -11.24 12.18
N PRO A 48 -3.64 -12.22 11.76
CA PRO A 48 -2.27 -12.34 12.26
C PRO A 48 -1.47 -11.05 12.02
N GLY A 49 -0.69 -10.62 13.01
CA GLY A 49 0.08 -9.38 12.92
C GLY A 49 1.02 -9.32 11.70
N ALA A 50 1.61 -10.45 11.31
CA ALA A 50 2.45 -10.53 10.11
C ALA A 50 1.67 -10.25 8.81
N VAL A 51 0.40 -10.68 8.72
CA VAL A 51 -0.46 -10.41 7.56
C VAL A 51 -0.89 -8.95 7.55
N ARG A 52 -1.26 -8.39 8.71
CA ARG A 52 -1.55 -6.97 8.85
C ARG A 52 -0.38 -6.11 8.37
N ASP A 53 0.84 -6.43 8.81
CA ASP A 53 2.03 -5.69 8.41
C ASP A 53 2.29 -5.79 6.90
N ASP A 54 2.11 -6.99 6.33
CA ASP A 54 2.24 -7.21 4.88
C ASP A 54 1.20 -6.42 4.07
N CYS A 55 -0.03 -6.31 4.58
CA CYS A 55 -1.06 -5.44 4.01
C CYS A 55 -0.67 -3.95 4.09
N ILE A 56 -0.12 -3.50 5.22
CA ILE A 56 0.31 -2.10 5.41
C ILE A 56 1.45 -1.77 4.44
N ILE A 57 2.46 -2.65 4.30
CA ILE A 57 3.59 -2.43 3.39
C ILE A 57 3.11 -2.34 1.94
N SER A 58 2.27 -3.26 1.47
CA SER A 58 1.76 -3.19 0.10
C SER A 58 0.92 -1.94 -0.16
N CYS A 59 0.03 -1.56 0.75
CA CYS A 59 -0.74 -0.33 0.63
C CYS A 59 0.16 0.92 0.63
N ALA A 60 1.17 0.95 1.49
CA ALA A 60 2.10 2.07 1.58
C ALA A 60 2.97 2.19 0.32
N ALA A 61 3.40 1.06 -0.27
CA ALA A 61 4.12 1.03 -1.54
C ALA A 61 3.24 1.54 -2.69
N ASP A 62 1.98 1.11 -2.76
CA ASP A 62 1.01 1.60 -3.74
C ASP A 62 0.76 3.11 -3.59
N LEU A 63 0.61 3.62 -2.36
CA LEU A 63 0.47 5.06 -2.08
C LEU A 63 1.72 5.85 -2.44
N TYR A 64 2.90 5.29 -2.14
CA TYR A 64 4.18 5.90 -2.47
C TYR A 64 4.32 6.05 -3.99
N ASN A 65 4.12 4.96 -4.74
CA ASN A 65 4.26 4.93 -6.20
C ASN A 65 3.14 5.69 -6.92
N GLY A 66 1.90 5.60 -6.43
CA GLY A 66 0.73 6.27 -7.01
C GLY A 66 0.78 7.79 -6.94
N ARG A 67 1.54 8.36 -6.00
CA ARG A 67 1.73 9.83 -5.89
C ARG A 67 2.56 10.42 -7.03
N ASP A 68 3.41 9.62 -7.67
CA ASP A 68 4.13 10.03 -8.88
C ASP A 68 3.22 9.94 -10.12
N ALA A 69 2.29 8.99 -10.10
CA ALA A 69 1.27 8.79 -11.13
C ALA A 69 0.07 9.74 -11.00
N ARG A 70 0.27 11.05 -10.77
CA ARG A 70 -0.74 12.07 -10.40
C ARG A 70 -2.02 12.16 -11.27
N LEU A 71 -2.11 11.42 -12.39
CA LEU A 71 -3.29 11.26 -13.25
C LEU A 71 -3.54 9.80 -13.71
N GLY A 72 -2.99 8.80 -13.01
CA GLY A 72 -3.06 7.39 -13.41
C GLY A 72 -2.10 7.01 -14.54
N VAL A 73 -1.07 7.82 -14.78
CA VAL A 73 -0.04 7.60 -15.81
C VAL A 73 1.32 7.61 -15.11
N MET A 74 2.00 6.46 -15.12
CA MET A 74 3.42 6.39 -14.79
C MET A 74 4.19 6.59 -16.09
N ASP A 75 5.05 7.61 -16.16
CA ASP A 75 5.96 7.80 -17.29
C ASP A 75 7.12 6.81 -17.13
N ALA A 76 7.27 5.88 -18.08
CA ALA A 76 8.28 4.83 -18.00
C ALA A 76 9.71 5.33 -18.31
N GLY A 77 9.88 6.61 -18.68
CA GLY A 77 11.17 7.18 -19.08
C GLY A 77 11.73 6.59 -20.39
N ASP A 78 11.02 5.66 -21.02
CA ASP A 78 11.35 5.05 -22.30
C ASP A 78 10.36 5.53 -23.38
N PRO A 79 10.81 6.30 -24.40
CA PRO A 79 9.95 6.80 -25.47
C PRO A 79 9.36 5.69 -26.36
N THR A 80 9.78 4.43 -26.21
CA THR A 80 9.23 3.28 -26.95
C THR A 80 8.09 2.56 -26.21
N LEU A 81 7.88 2.83 -24.91
CA LEU A 81 6.77 2.31 -24.11
C LEU A 81 5.60 3.29 -24.10
N THR A 82 4.98 3.49 -25.27
CA THR A 82 4.03 4.59 -25.56
C THR A 82 2.61 4.41 -25.01
N GLN A 83 2.37 3.51 -24.05
CA GLN A 83 1.03 3.35 -23.48
C GLN A 83 1.03 3.58 -21.98
N PRO A 84 0.48 4.74 -21.53
CA PRO A 84 0.11 4.95 -20.14
C PRO A 84 -0.70 3.76 -19.63
N PHE A 85 -0.15 2.96 -18.71
CA PHE A 85 -0.95 1.95 -18.04
C PHE A 85 -1.70 2.62 -16.89
N ARG A 86 -3.01 2.37 -16.80
CA ARG A 86 -3.82 2.89 -15.70
C ARG A 86 -3.39 2.23 -14.39
N VAL A 87 -2.75 3.01 -13.53
CA VAL A 87 -2.55 2.62 -12.13
C VAL A 87 -3.89 2.67 -11.43
N SER A 88 -4.24 1.61 -10.70
CA SER A 88 -5.48 1.58 -9.92
C SER A 88 -5.45 2.70 -8.88
N SER A 89 -6.51 3.50 -8.82
CA SER A 89 -6.66 4.54 -7.80
C SER A 89 -7.08 3.98 -6.44
N ASP A 90 -7.36 2.68 -6.36
CA ASP A 90 -7.66 2.00 -5.10
C ASP A 90 -6.34 1.62 -4.39
N PRO A 91 -5.98 2.27 -3.28
CA PRO A 91 -4.76 1.97 -2.54
C PRO A 91 -4.80 0.59 -1.85
N LEU A 92 -5.94 -0.09 -1.83
CA LEU A 92 -6.12 -1.40 -1.21
C LEU A 92 -6.19 -2.56 -2.21
N ARG A 93 -6.00 -2.29 -3.51
CA ARG A 93 -6.07 -3.32 -4.57
C ARG A 93 -5.22 -4.56 -4.26
N GLY A 94 -3.97 -4.36 -3.83
CA GLY A 94 -3.06 -5.44 -3.44
C GLY A 94 -3.35 -6.05 -2.05
N VAL A 95 -4.12 -5.35 -1.23
CA VAL A 95 -4.46 -5.75 0.15
C VAL A 95 -5.65 -6.70 0.19
N TRP A 96 -6.64 -6.52 -0.69
CA TRP A 96 -7.88 -7.29 -0.65
C TRP A 96 -7.66 -8.80 -0.74
N ALA A 97 -6.81 -9.27 -1.65
CA ALA A 97 -6.52 -10.70 -1.77
C ALA A 97 -5.87 -11.28 -0.50
N LYS A 98 -5.00 -10.50 0.16
CA LYS A 98 -4.29 -10.90 1.38
C LYS A 98 -5.25 -11.00 2.58
N LEU A 99 -6.14 -10.03 2.71
CA LEU A 99 -7.15 -10.01 3.76
C LEU A 99 -8.20 -11.12 3.56
N ASN A 100 -8.61 -11.41 2.32
CA ASN A 100 -9.48 -12.54 2.01
C ASN A 100 -8.86 -13.88 2.44
N ALA A 101 -7.59 -14.09 2.11
CA ALA A 101 -6.84 -15.29 2.53
C ALA A 101 -6.73 -15.40 4.06
N ALA A 102 -6.76 -14.28 4.78
CA ALA A 102 -6.76 -14.23 6.24
C ALA A 102 -8.17 -14.38 6.87
N GLY A 103 -9.21 -14.60 6.06
CA GLY A 103 -10.58 -14.79 6.53
C GLY A 103 -11.35 -13.49 6.78
N VAL A 104 -10.83 -12.34 6.35
CA VAL A 104 -11.58 -11.08 6.33
C VAL A 104 -12.43 -11.05 5.06
N PRO A 105 -13.76 -10.91 5.14
CA PRO A 105 -14.61 -10.79 3.96
C PRO A 105 -14.35 -9.43 3.29
N THR A 106 -13.43 -9.42 2.35
CA THR A 106 -13.09 -8.24 1.56
C THR A 106 -13.75 -8.33 0.19
N GLY A 107 -14.53 -7.32 -0.16
CA GLY A 107 -15.29 -7.31 -1.40
C GLY A 107 -16.58 -8.09 -1.31
N GLY A 108 -17.56 -7.56 -0.55
CA GLY A 108 -18.92 -7.65 -1.05
C GLY A 108 -18.93 -6.88 -2.36
N LEU A 109 -19.12 -7.57 -3.49
CA LEU A 109 -19.59 -6.93 -4.71
C LEU A 109 -20.76 -6.03 -4.30
N VAL A 110 -20.57 -4.71 -4.29
CA VAL A 110 -21.71 -3.79 -4.32
C VAL A 110 -22.29 -3.96 -5.72
N VAL A 111 -23.20 -4.92 -5.85
CA VAL A 111 -24.14 -4.93 -6.96
C VAL A 111 -25.08 -3.76 -6.66
N ALA A 112 -24.81 -2.61 -7.28
CA ALA A 112 -25.77 -1.52 -7.42
C ALA A 112 -26.43 -1.63 -8.80
#